data_AF-A0A0J9E2R1-F1
#
_entry.id   AF-A0A0J9E2R1-F1
#
_cell.length_a   1.000
_cell.length_b   1.000
_cell.length_c   1.000
_cell.angle_alpha   90.00
_cell.angle_beta   90.00
_cell.angle_gamma   90.00
#
_symmetry.space_group_name_H-M   'P 1'
#
loop_
_entity.id
_entity.type
_entity.pdbx_description
1 polymer ?
#
loop_
_entity_poly.entity_id
_entity_poly.type
_entity_poly.pdbx_seq_one_letter_code
_entity_poly.pdbx_strand_id
1 'polypeptide(L)' 'MNQPINLNKARKSKARSEAKAQADQNAASFGMTKAARLLAATQTDRAKASLDRHKMDPDNDLDET' A
#
# COMPACT_ATOMS: atom_id res chain seq x y z
N MET A 1 41.28 -1.08 -9.13
CA MET A 1 41.78 0.31 -9.10
C MET A 1 40.77 1.17 -8.36
N ASN A 2 41.14 1.73 -7.19
CA ASN A 2 40.24 2.51 -6.35
C ASN A 2 40.30 3.98 -6.80
N GLN A 3 39.30 4.44 -7.57
CA GLN A 3 39.22 5.84 -7.95
C GLN A 3 38.78 6.69 -6.75
N PRO A 4 39.43 7.84 -6.49
CA PRO A 4 39.04 8.70 -5.39
C PRO A 4 37.63 9.26 -5.63
N ILE A 5 36.69 8.88 -4.77
CA ILE A 5 35.31 9.36 -4.83
C ILE A 5 35.14 10.63 -3.99
N ASN A 6 34.37 11.59 -4.51
CA ASN A 6 34.02 12.78 -3.74
C ASN A 6 32.89 12.44 -2.74
N LEU A 7 33.25 12.34 -1.46
CA LEU A 7 32.32 12.00 -0.38
C LEU A 7 31.18 13.02 -0.20
N ASN A 8 31.36 14.28 -0.60
CA ASN A 8 30.29 15.28 -0.54
C ASN A 8 29.23 15.01 -1.61
N LYS A 9 29.63 14.61 -2.82
CA LYS A 9 28.70 14.20 -3.87
C LYS A 9 27.94 12.93 -3.46
N ALA A 10 28.64 11.96 -2.89
CA ALA A 10 28.04 10.73 -2.39
C ALA A 10 27.00 11.01 -1.29
N ARG A 11 27.33 11.81 -0.27
CA ARG A 11 26.39 12.21 0.79
C ARG A 11 25.16 12.94 0.24
N LYS A 12 25.35 13.88 -0.70
CA LYS A 12 24.24 14.58 -1.37
C LYS A 12 23.35 13.65 -2.20
N SER A 13 23.93 12.62 -2.82
CA SER A 13 23.14 11.63 -3.57
C SER A 13 22.28 10.78 -2.63
N LYS A 14 22.85 10.35 -1.51
CA LYS A 14 22.14 9.59 -0.47
C LYS A 14 21.00 10.41 0.14
N ALA A 15 21.27 11.63 0.58
CA ALA A 15 20.26 12.51 1.17
C ALA A 15 19.10 12.81 0.20
N ARG A 16 19.38 13.03 -1.10
CA ARG A 16 18.32 13.22 -2.11
C ARG A 16 17.47 11.97 -2.32
N SER A 17 18.10 10.79 -2.28
CA SER A 17 17.39 9.51 -2.45
C SER A 17 16.48 9.23 -1.26
N GLU A 18 16.97 9.48 -0.04
CA GLU A 18 16.17 9.35 1.20
C GLU A 18 15.00 10.33 1.21
N ALA A 19 15.23 11.60 0.86
CA ALA A 19 14.16 12.59 0.76
C ALA A 19 13.10 12.22 -0.29
N LYS A 20 13.51 11.64 -1.42
CA LYS A 20 12.57 11.15 -2.45
C LYS A 20 11.74 9.97 -1.94
N ALA A 21 12.37 8.99 -1.29
CA ALA A 21 11.65 7.84 -0.71
C ALA A 21 10.62 8.29 0.33
N GLN A 22 10.96 9.25 1.19
CA GLN A 22 10.03 9.80 2.17
C GLN A 22 8.87 10.56 1.50
N ALA A 23 9.15 11.32 0.44
CA ALA A 23 8.12 12.03 -0.31
C ALA A 23 7.15 11.05 -1.00
N ASP A 24 7.66 9.97 -1.57
CA ASP A 24 6.84 8.93 -2.22
C ASP A 24 5.93 8.22 -1.18
N GLN A 25 6.46 7.92 0.02
CA GLN A 25 5.66 7.38 1.14
C GLN A 25 4.57 8.35 1.60
N ASN A 26 4.90 9.64 1.71
CA ASN A 26 3.93 10.66 2.10
C ASN A 26 2.88 10.89 1.00
N ALA A 27 3.25 10.82 -0.28
CA ALA A 27 2.31 10.92 -1.39
C ALA A 27 1.35 9.72 -1.42
N ALA A 28 1.84 8.51 -1.16
CA ALA A 28 0.99 7.33 -1.01
C ALA A 28 0.04 7.45 0.19
N SER A 29 0.52 7.94 1.33
CA SER A 29 -0.27 8.00 2.57
C SER A 29 -1.23 9.19 2.64
N PHE A 30 -0.81 10.34 2.14
CA PHE A 30 -1.49 11.64 2.32
C PHE A 30 -1.84 12.33 1.00
N GLY A 31 -1.33 11.87 -0.15
CA GLY A 31 -1.61 12.45 -1.46
C GLY A 31 -2.96 12.02 -2.05
N MET A 32 -3.64 11.03 -1.45
CA MET A 32 -4.98 10.65 -1.89
C MET A 32 -6.02 11.67 -1.41
N THR A 33 -6.78 12.21 -2.36
CA THR A 33 -7.93 13.07 -2.05
C THR A 33 -9.01 12.28 -1.30
N LYS A 34 -9.84 12.98 -0.51
CA LYS A 34 -10.93 12.34 0.24
C LYS A 34 -11.88 11.55 -0.66
N ALA A 35 -12.14 12.05 -1.88
CA ALA A 35 -12.97 11.39 -2.87
C ALA A 35 -12.36 10.06 -3.38
N ALA A 36 -11.06 10.06 -3.70
CA ALA A 36 -10.36 8.85 -4.14
C ALA A 36 -10.33 7.78 -3.04
N ARG A 37 -10.11 8.19 -1.78
CA ARG A 37 -10.14 7.28 -0.62
C ARG A 37 -11.52 6.65 -0.42
N LEU A 38 -12.59 7.44 -0.55
CA LEU A 38 -13.96 6.94 -0.42
C LEU A 38 -14.30 5.95 -1.54
N LEU A 39 -13.93 6.26 -2.78
CA LEU A 39 -14.12 5.33 -3.91
C LEU A 39 -13.39 4.01 -3.66
N ALA A 40 -12.13 4.04 -3.26
CA ALA A 40 -11.37 2.83 -2.93
C ALA A 40 -12.04 2.02 -1.81
N ALA A 41 -12.46 2.66 -0.72
CA ALA A 41 -13.16 2.01 0.38
C ALA A 41 -14.46 1.33 -0.08
N THR A 42 -15.32 2.06 -0.81
CA THR A 42 -16.59 1.50 -1.31
C THR A 42 -16.38 0.32 -2.26
N GLN A 43 -15.33 0.36 -3.08
CA GLN A 43 -14.97 -0.78 -3.95
C GLN A 43 -14.51 -1.98 -3.13
N THR A 44 -13.68 -1.76 -2.10
CA THR A 44 -13.23 -2.86 -1.22
C THR A 44 -14.39 -3.47 -0.44
N ASP A 45 -15.33 -2.66 0.05
CA ASP A 45 -16.48 -3.14 0.80
C ASP A 45 -17.44 -3.93 -0.10
N ARG A 46 -17.67 -3.46 -1.33
CA ARG A 46 -18.45 -4.21 -2.32
C ARG A 46 -17.80 -5.56 -2.65
N ALA A 47 -16.49 -5.60 -2.81
CA ALA A 47 -15.76 -6.84 -3.07
C ALA A 47 -15.89 -7.81 -1.89
N LYS A 48 -15.70 -7.33 -0.65
CA LYS A 48 -15.91 -8.14 0.56
C LYS A 48 -17.34 -8.68 0.65
N ALA A 49 -18.34 -7.82 0.49
CA ALA A 49 -19.74 -8.24 0.53
C ALA A 49 -20.08 -9.27 -0.57
N SER A 50 -19.47 -9.16 -1.75
CA SER A 50 -19.60 -10.17 -2.80
C SER A 50 -18.99 -11.49 -2.39
N LEU A 51 -17.80 -11.48 -1.80
CA LEU A 51 -17.13 -12.70 -1.33
C LEU A 51 -17.88 -13.35 -0.17
N ASP A 52 -18.35 -12.56 0.79
CA ASP A 52 -19.13 -13.06 1.93
C ASP A 52 -20.45 -13.70 1.48
N ARG A 53 -21.12 -13.16 0.45
CA ARG A 53 -22.30 -13.80 -0.15
C ARG A 53 -22.01 -15.16 -0.80
N HIS A 54 -20.77 -15.39 -1.20
CA HIS A 54 -20.34 -16.64 -1.82
C HIS A 54 -19.64 -17.58 -0.81
N LYS A 55 -19.50 -17.18 0.45
CA LYS A 55 -19.05 -18.10 1.49
C LYS A 55 -20.18 -19.06 1.83
N MET A 56 -19.92 -20.34 1.67
CA MET A 56 -20.66 -21.41 2.35
C MET A 56 -19.97 -21.60 3.69
N ASP A 57 -20.70 -21.43 4.79
CA ASP A 57 -20.17 -21.74 6.12
C ASP A 57 -20.10 -23.28 6.25
N PRO A 58 -18.90 -23.87 6.41
CA PRO A 58 -18.76 -25.31 6.55
C PRO A 58 -19.37 -25.85 7.84
N ASP A 59 -19.71 -24.97 8.79
CA ASP A 59 -20.37 -25.33 10.05
C ASP A 59 -21.89 -25.58 9.88
N ASN A 60 -22.50 -25.08 8.80
CA ASN A 60 -23.93 -25.29 8.54
C ASN A 60 -24.24 -26.63 7.84
N ASP A 61 -23.20 -27.36 7.40
CA ASP A 61 -23.32 -28.67 6.74
C ASP A 61 -23.13 -29.85 7.73
N LEU A 62 -22.98 -29.57 9.03
CA LEU A 62 -22.72 -30.58 10.08
C LEU A 62 -23.96 -30.99 10.91
N ASP A 63 -25.12 -30.38 10.67
CA ASP A 63 -26.36 -30.61 11.46
C ASP A 63 -27.42 -31.49 10.75
N GLU A 64 -27.10 -32.16 9.63
CA GLU A 64 -28.03 -33.04 8.87
C GLU A 64 -27.62 -34.53 8.78
N THR A 65 -27.09 -35.13 9.86
CA THR A 65 -27.00 -36.61 9.99
C THR A 65 -27.72 -37.15 11.21
#